data_AF-V7B8L5-F1
#
_entry.id   AF-V7B8L5-F1
#
_cell.length_a   1.000
_cell.length_b   1.000
_cell.length_c   1.000
_cell.angle_alpha   90.00
_cell.angle_beta   90.00
_cell.angle_gamma   90.00
#
_symmetry.space_group_name_H-M   'P 1'
#
loop_
_entity.id
_entity.type
_entity.pdbx_description
1 polymer ?
#
loop_
_entity_poly.entity_id
_entity_poly.type
_entity_poly.pdbx_seq_one_letter_code
_entity_poly.pdbx_strand_id
1 'polypeptide(L)'
;MTKQKALAMKFDDWDESYNHLPRWLQVVQESVPGTIFEYVTQPFVIGDVQDNSCNIFERVFWAFKPCIDDFNYCKPIFQVKGTFLTGKYHETLLLQLVKMATETYSL
;
A
#
# COMPACT_ATOMS: atom_id res chain seq x y z
N MET A 1 11.04 -8.39 -23.04
CA MET A 1 11.00 -9.55 -22.12
C MET A 1 12.20 -9.66 -21.16
N THR A 2 13.37 -9.10 -21.44
CA THR A 2 14.57 -9.28 -20.60
C THR A 2 14.53 -8.54 -19.25
N LYS A 3 13.95 -7.34 -19.19
CA LYS A 3 13.88 -6.53 -17.95
C LYS A 3 12.97 -7.13 -16.87
N GLN A 4 11.80 -7.65 -17.24
CA GLN A 4 10.85 -8.24 -16.29
C GLN A 4 11.41 -9.52 -15.65
N LYS A 5 12.07 -10.38 -16.45
CA LYS A 5 12.76 -11.58 -15.94
C LYS A 5 13.88 -11.24 -14.95
N ALA A 6 14.64 -10.18 -15.21
CA ALA A 6 15.70 -9.73 -14.32
C ALA A 6 15.17 -9.13 -13.01
N LEU A 7 14.01 -8.47 -13.04
CA LEU A 7 13.34 -7.96 -11.85
C LEU A 7 12.73 -9.09 -11.00
N ALA A 8 12.06 -10.06 -11.64
CA ALA A 8 11.52 -11.23 -10.95
C ALA A 8 12.62 -12.10 -10.32
N MET A 9 13.80 -12.21 -10.96
CA MET A 9 14.96 -12.88 -10.36
C MET A 9 15.51 -12.17 -9.11
N LYS A 10 15.21 -10.87 -8.92
CA LYS A 10 15.77 -10.07 -7.84
C LYS A 10 14.78 -9.82 -6.69
N PHE A 11 13.48 -9.74 -6.99
CA PHE A 11 12.44 -9.31 -6.06
C PHE A 11 11.26 -10.29 -5.97
N ASP A 12 11.44 -11.52 -6.44
CA ASP A 12 10.38 -12.53 -6.63
C ASP A 12 9.26 -12.09 -7.59
N ASP A 13 8.30 -12.97 -7.81
CA ASP A 13 7.16 -12.68 -8.68
C ASP A 13 6.25 -11.62 -8.05
N TRP A 14 5.69 -10.75 -8.89
CA TRP A 14 4.87 -9.62 -8.43
C TRP A 14 3.63 -10.11 -7.67
N ASP A 15 3.04 -11.21 -8.11
CA ASP A 15 1.85 -11.81 -7.50
C ASP A 15 2.15 -12.28 -6.06
N GLU A 16 3.36 -12.78 -5.83
CA GLU A 16 3.81 -13.23 -4.52
C GLU A 16 4.04 -12.05 -3.56
N SER A 17 4.54 -10.92 -4.07
CA SER A 17 4.67 -9.68 -3.29
C SER A 17 3.34 -9.18 -2.72
N TYR A 18 2.25 -9.25 -3.50
CA TYR A 18 0.91 -8.87 -3.02
C TYR A 18 0.37 -9.85 -1.98
N ASN A 19 0.65 -11.15 -2.13
CA ASN A 19 0.24 -12.17 -1.15
C ASN A 19 0.89 -11.98 0.22
N HIS A 20 2.08 -11.36 0.29
CA HIS A 20 2.74 -11.04 1.55
C HIS A 20 2.22 -9.77 2.23
N LEU A 21 1.52 -8.90 1.50
CA LEU A 21 1.13 -7.57 2.00
C LEU A 21 0.23 -7.64 3.24
N PRO A 22 -0.81 -8.51 3.33
CA PRO A 22 -1.64 -8.60 4.53
C PRO A 22 -0.83 -9.01 5.77
N ARG A 23 0.09 -9.96 5.61
CA ARG A 23 0.96 -10.41 6.70
C ARG A 23 1.89 -9.29 7.16
N TRP A 24 2.45 -8.53 6.22
CA TRP A 24 3.28 -7.38 6.54
C TRP A 24 2.50 -6.29 7.30
N LEU A 25 1.28 -5.96 6.84
CA LEU A 25 0.40 -4.99 7.50
C LEU A 25 0.07 -5.41 8.94
N GLN A 26 -0.15 -6.71 9.16
CA GLN A 26 -0.38 -7.25 10.50
C GLN A 26 0.85 -7.05 11.41
N VAL A 27 2.05 -7.39 10.94
CA VAL A 27 3.29 -7.19 11.72
C VAL A 27 3.50 -5.71 12.05
N VAL A 28 3.18 -4.82 11.12
CA VAL A 28 3.24 -3.37 11.34
C VAL A 28 2.26 -2.94 12.45
N GLN A 29 1.04 -3.46 12.43
CA GLN A 29 0.03 -3.16 13.44
C GLN A 29 0.41 -3.68 14.83
N GLU A 30 1.03 -4.86 14.91
CA GLU A 30 1.59 -5.42 16.15
C GLU A 30 2.75 -4.58 16.69
N SER A 31 3.61 -4.06 15.79
CA SER A 31 4.77 -3.23 16.15
C SER A 31 4.38 -1.81 16.56
N VAL A 32 3.32 -1.26 15.98
CA VAL A 32 2.81 0.09 16.26
C VAL A 32 1.32 0.00 16.58
N PRO A 33 0.96 -0.36 17.82
CA PRO A 33 -0.43 -0.51 18.25
C PRO A 33 -1.25 0.76 17.99
N GLY A 34 -2.44 0.59 17.42
CA GLY A 34 -3.31 1.70 17.01
C GLY A 34 -3.08 2.19 15.57
N THR A 35 -2.12 1.63 14.85
CA THR A 35 -2.06 1.76 13.38
C THR A 35 -3.29 1.08 12.78
N ILE A 36 -3.93 1.74 11.82
CA ILE A 36 -5.08 1.21 11.09
C ILE A 36 -4.69 0.93 9.65
N PHE A 37 -5.23 -0.14 9.07
CA PHE A 37 -5.14 -0.41 7.65
C PHE A 37 -6.47 -0.98 7.13
N GLU A 38 -6.74 -0.71 5.86
CA GLU A 38 -7.84 -1.29 5.11
C GLU A 38 -7.25 -1.93 3.85
N TYR A 39 -7.42 -3.24 3.72
CA TYR A 39 -6.93 -4.01 2.57
C TYR A 39 -8.14 -4.44 1.74
N VAL A 40 -8.20 -3.97 0.49
CA VAL A 40 -9.34 -4.18 -0.40
C VAL A 40 -8.92 -5.10 -1.54
N THR A 41 -9.66 -6.20 -1.68
CA THR A 41 -9.49 -7.18 -2.76
C THR A 41 -10.82 -7.47 -3.44
N GLN A 42 -10.74 -7.84 -4.71
CA GLN A 42 -11.89 -8.26 -5.50
C GLN A 42 -11.72 -9.73 -5.91
N PRO A 43 -12.81 -10.51 -5.98
CA PRO A 43 -12.72 -11.88 -6.45
C PRO A 43 -12.29 -11.94 -7.92
N PHE A 44 -11.42 -12.89 -8.26
CA PHE A 44 -11.08 -13.15 -9.65
C PHE A 44 -12.19 -13.98 -10.31
N VAL A 45 -12.71 -13.50 -11.45
CA VAL A 45 -13.81 -14.16 -12.16
C VAL A 45 -13.37 -14.50 -13.58
N ILE A 46 -13.51 -15.78 -13.97
CA ILE A 46 -13.33 -16.23 -15.36
C ILE A 46 -14.69 -16.67 -15.89
N GLY A 47 -15.27 -15.88 -16.80
CA GLY A 47 -16.63 -16.11 -17.29
C GLY A 47 -17.67 -15.88 -16.20
N ASP A 48 -18.52 -16.87 -15.92
CA ASP A 48 -19.51 -16.83 -14.82
C ASP A 48 -19.05 -17.59 -13.56
N VAL A 49 -17.81 -18.10 -13.54
CA VAL A 49 -17.28 -18.85 -12.40
C VAL A 49 -16.32 -17.97 -11.61
N GLN A 50 -16.68 -17.72 -10.35
CA GLN A 50 -15.83 -17.07 -9.37
C GLN A 50 -14.77 -18.07 -8.88
N ASP A 51 -13.50 -17.72 -9.04
CA ASP A 51 -12.40 -18.47 -8.46
C ASP A 51 -12.14 -17.99 -7.02
N ASN A 52 -12.61 -18.75 -6.05
CA ASN A 52 -12.40 -18.43 -4.63
C ASN A 52 -10.94 -18.61 -4.17
N SER A 53 -10.06 -19.17 -5.01
CA SER A 53 -8.64 -19.33 -4.70
C SER A 53 -7.79 -18.12 -5.08
N CYS A 54 -8.33 -17.21 -5.90
CA CYS A 54 -7.62 -16.03 -6.37
C CYS A 54 -8.44 -14.76 -6.13
N ASN A 55 -7.84 -13.81 -5.40
CA ASN A 55 -8.38 -12.47 -5.26
C ASN A 55 -7.42 -11.47 -5.91
N ILE A 56 -7.96 -10.55 -6.69
CA ILE A 56 -7.22 -9.44 -7.29
C ILE A 56 -7.03 -8.37 -6.21
N PHE A 57 -5.79 -7.94 -6.02
CA PHE A 57 -5.48 -6.77 -5.20
C PHE A 57 -6.04 -5.52 -5.87
N GLU A 58 -6.83 -4.72 -5.14
CA GLU A 58 -7.36 -3.46 -5.66
C GLU A 58 -6.62 -2.26 -5.06
N ARG A 59 -6.59 -2.18 -3.73
CA ARG A 59 -5.96 -1.07 -3.01
C ARG A 59 -5.73 -1.39 -1.54
N VAL A 60 -4.84 -0.62 -0.93
CA VAL A 60 -4.63 -0.61 0.51
C VAL A 60 -4.60 0.83 1.01
N PHE A 61 -5.22 1.07 2.16
CA PHE A 61 -5.10 2.31 2.92
C PHE A 61 -4.44 2.00 4.26
N TRP A 62 -3.61 2.89 4.78
CA TRP A 62 -3.10 2.77 6.14
C TRP A 62 -2.82 4.13 6.77
N ALA A 63 -2.85 4.19 8.10
CA ALA A 63 -2.42 5.34 8.89
C ALA A 63 -1.78 4.87 10.20
N PHE A 64 -0.57 5.33 10.48
CA PHE A 64 0.16 4.98 11.70
C PHE A 64 -0.41 5.73 12.91
N LYS A 65 -0.42 5.09 14.08
CA LYS A 65 -0.93 5.69 15.33
C LYS A 65 -0.35 7.08 15.63
N PRO A 66 0.97 7.33 15.55
CA PRO A 66 1.51 8.67 15.79
C PRO A 66 0.96 9.71 14.81
N CYS A 67 0.80 9.34 13.53
CA CYS A 67 0.23 10.25 12.53
C CYS A 67 -1.25 10.58 12.82
N ILE A 68 -2.02 9.62 13.34
CA ILE A 68 -3.43 9.83 13.74
C ILE A 68 -3.51 10.77 14.94
N ASP A 69 -2.66 10.54 15.96
CA ASP A 69 -2.65 11.34 17.18
C ASP A 69 -2.24 12.79 16.91
N ASP A 70 -1.20 12.96 16.10
CA ASP A 70 -0.66 14.28 15.77
C ASP A 70 -1.53 15.03 14.75
N PHE A 71 -2.48 14.36 14.08
CA PHE A 71 -3.31 14.94 13.01
C PHE A 71 -4.06 16.20 13.46
N ASN A 72 -4.52 16.22 14.71
CA ASN A 72 -5.24 17.36 15.28
C ASN A 72 -4.36 18.60 15.52
N TYR A 73 -3.04 18.41 15.56
CA TYR A 73 -2.07 19.46 15.88
C TYR A 73 -1.30 19.96 14.66
N CYS A 74 -1.42 19.25 13.54
CA CYS A 74 -0.69 19.57 12.31
C CYS A 74 -1.63 20.15 11.26
N LYS A 75 -1.12 21.08 10.44
CA LYS A 75 -1.82 21.49 9.21
C LYS A 75 -1.63 20.38 8.18
N PRO A 76 -2.68 19.64 7.80
CA PRO A 76 -2.54 18.53 6.88
C PRO A 76 -2.15 19.04 5.49
N ILE A 77 -0.98 18.65 4.99
CA ILE A 77 -0.63 18.83 3.57
C ILE A 77 -0.94 17.52 2.86
N PHE A 78 -1.96 17.55 2.02
CA PHE A 78 -2.40 16.38 1.24
C PHE A 78 -1.54 16.29 -0.04
N GLN A 79 -0.60 15.34 -0.09
CA GLN A 79 0.22 15.07 -1.28
C GLN A 79 -0.09 13.70 -1.85
N VAL A 80 -0.79 13.65 -3.00
CA VAL A 80 -0.92 12.42 -3.78
C VAL A 80 0.38 12.22 -4.57
N LYS A 81 1.08 11.12 -4.32
CA LYS A 81 2.19 10.67 -5.16
C LYS A 81 1.74 9.48 -6.00
N GLY A 82 1.50 9.72 -7.28
CA GLY A 82 1.33 8.66 -8.26
C GLY A 82 2.70 8.08 -8.65
N THR A 83 2.90 6.80 -8.37
CA THR A 83 4.07 6.05 -8.82
C THR A 83 3.59 5.05 -9.86
N PHE A 84 4.03 5.19 -11.10
CA PHE A 84 3.70 4.22 -12.14
C PHE A 84 4.39 2.89 -11.81
N LEU A 85 3.62 1.81 -11.71
CA LEU A 85 4.21 0.48 -11.62
C LEU A 85 4.76 0.15 -13.00
N THR A 86 6.07 -0.13 -13.08
CA THR A 86 6.72 -0.48 -14.34
C THR A 86 6.81 -2.00 -14.44
N GLY A 87 6.08 -2.62 -15.37
CA GLY A 87 5.98 -4.08 -15.40
C GLY A 87 4.83 -4.60 -16.25
N LYS A 88 4.32 -5.79 -15.88
CA LYS A 88 3.17 -6.46 -16.52
C LYS A 88 1.85 -5.75 -16.15
N TYR A 89 1.81 -5.12 -14.98
CA TYR A 89 0.69 -4.35 -14.47
C TYR A 89 0.88 -2.88 -14.88
N HIS A 90 0.07 -2.41 -15.84
CA HIS A 90 0.02 -1.02 -16.29
C HIS A 90 -0.77 -0.13 -15.30
N GLU A 91 -0.52 -0.33 -14.01
CA GLU A 91 -1.29 0.29 -12.95
C GLU A 91 -0.55 1.48 -12.34
N THR A 92 -1.32 2.38 -11.73
CA THR A 92 -0.79 3.54 -11.03
C THR A 92 -0.92 3.31 -9.54
N LEU A 93 0.20 3.16 -8.84
CA LEU A 93 0.21 3.15 -7.39
C LEU A 93 0.03 4.60 -6.91
N LEU A 94 -1.17 4.92 -6.44
CA LEU A 94 -1.44 6.21 -5.81
C LEU A 94 -1.10 6.11 -4.32
N LEU A 95 0.01 6.70 -3.92
CA LEU A 95 0.37 6.86 -2.51
C LEU A 95 -0.12 8.22 -2.04
N GLN A 96 -1.11 8.24 -1.16
CA GLN A 96 -1.49 9.46 -0.48
C GLN A 96 -0.58 9.67 0.73
N LEU A 97 0.23 10.72 0.71
CA LEU A 97 1.05 11.13 1.84
C LEU A 97 0.41 12.36 2.48
N VAL A 98 0.03 12.24 3.75
CA VAL A 98 -0.21 13.41 4.60
C VAL A 98 1.11 13.78 5.23
N LYS A 99 1.66 14.92 4.81
CA LYS A 99 2.85 15.48 5.46
C LYS A 99 2.42 16.44 6.56
N MET A 100 3.07 16.30 7.70
CA MET A 100 2.89 17.11 8.88
C MET A 100 3.97 18.20 8.84
N ALA A 101 3.58 19.46 8.65
CA ALA A 101 4.51 20.57 8.83
C ALA A 101 4.57 20.90 10.33
N THR A 102 5.67 20.56 10.99
CA THR A 102 5.94 21.06 12.34
C THR A 102 6.44 22.49 12.21
N GLU A 103 5.63 23.47 12.64
CA GLU A 103 6.15 24.82 12.91
C GLU A 103 7.10 24.67 14.12
N THR A 104 8.40 24.53 13.87
CA THR A 104 9.41 24.68 14.92
C THR A 104 9.35 26.13 15.37
N TYR A 105 8.73 26.39 16.53
CA TYR A 105 8.91 27.65 17.22
C TYR A 105 10.39 27.77 17.61
N SER A 106 11.11 28.61 16.89
CA SER A 106 12.43 29.09 17.29
C SER A 106 12.25 29.95 18.54
N LEU A 107 12.79 29.49 19.68
CA LEU A 107 13.05 30.36 20.85
C LEU A 107 14.32 31.18 20.60
#